data_AF-A0A2G2AAQ1-F1
#
_entry.id   AF-A0A2G2AAQ1-F1
#
_cell.length_a   1.000
_cell.length_b   1.000
_cell.length_c   1.000
_cell.angle_alpha   90.00
_cell.angle_beta   90.00
_cell.angle_gamma   90.00
#
_symmetry.space_group_name_H-M   'P 1'
#
loop_
_entity.id
_entity.type
_entity.pdbx_description
1 polymer ?
#
loop_
_entity_poly.entity_id
_entity_poly.type
_entity_poly.pdbx_seq_one_letter_code
_entity_poly.pdbx_strand_id
1 'polypeptide(L)'
;MIKSIEFYYDFTSPYSFIAHKRIREMEKKESINFIYKPILLGGLHKLAGITAPAFIKSKKKFIFQDCQMIANKFNINFKFNDKFPINSLNLMRGVLVINKELKNK
;
A
#
# COMPACT_ATOMS: atom_id res chain seq x y z
N MET A 1 2.44 -4.23 27.47
CA MET A 1 1.54 -4.64 26.37
C MET A 1 2.17 -4.24 25.05
N ILE A 2 2.27 -5.15 24.08
CA ILE A 2 2.72 -4.82 22.72
C ILE A 2 1.62 -3.98 22.07
N LYS A 3 1.96 -2.79 21.56
CA LYS A 3 0.99 -1.96 20.84
C LYS A 3 0.75 -2.58 19.47
N SER A 4 -0.52 -2.79 19.11
CA SER A 4 -0.91 -3.31 17.80
C SER A 4 -1.50 -2.21 16.92
N ILE A 5 -1.11 -2.18 15.65
CA ILE A 5 -1.63 -1.25 14.65
C ILE A 5 -2.19 -2.06 13.48
N GLU A 6 -3.44 -1.81 13.11
CA GLU A 6 -4.01 -2.40 11.90
C GLU A 6 -3.60 -1.58 10.67
N PHE A 7 -2.94 -2.22 9.72
CA PHE A 7 -2.49 -1.60 8.48
C PHE A 7 -3.34 -2.08 7.30
N TYR A 8 -4.28 -1.23 6.90
CA TYR A 8 -5.13 -1.46 5.74
C TYR A 8 -4.40 -1.10 4.44
N TYR A 9 -4.34 -2.02 3.49
CA TYR A 9 -3.54 -1.82 2.28
C TYR A 9 -4.13 -2.47 1.03
N ASP A 10 -3.73 -1.93 -0.13
CA ASP A 10 -3.98 -2.49 -1.44
C ASP A 10 -2.70 -2.37 -2.28
N PHE A 11 -2.35 -3.40 -3.05
CA PHE A 11 -1.19 -3.38 -3.95
C PHE A 11 -1.26 -2.27 -5.01
N THR A 12 -2.45 -1.80 -5.36
CA THR A 12 -2.57 -0.68 -6.29
C THR A 12 -2.18 0.66 -5.66
N SER A 13 -2.03 0.77 -4.34
CA SER A 13 -1.74 2.05 -3.69
C SER A 13 -0.22 2.28 -3.56
N PRO A 14 0.35 3.31 -4.21
CA PRO A 14 1.78 3.60 -4.09
C PRO A 14 2.14 4.06 -2.68
N TYR A 15 1.22 4.73 -1.98
CA TYR A 15 1.38 5.09 -0.57
C TYR A 15 1.40 3.86 0.34
N SER A 16 0.59 2.84 0.06
CA SER A 16 0.63 1.58 0.82
C SER A 16 1.96 0.86 0.66
N PHE A 17 2.60 0.92 -0.52
CA PHE A 17 3.94 0.38 -0.71
C PHE A 17 5.00 1.12 0.13
N ILE A 18 4.98 2.46 0.12
CA ILE A 18 5.89 3.27 0.93
C ILE A 18 5.67 2.99 2.42
N ALA A 19 4.42 2.96 2.87
CA ALA A 19 4.07 2.66 4.25
C ALA A 19 4.55 1.26 4.66
N HIS A 20 4.37 0.25 3.82
CA HIS A 20 4.89 -1.10 4.06
C HIS A 20 6.41 -1.09 4.29
N LYS A 21 7.19 -0.39 3.44
CA LYS A 21 8.65 -0.29 3.61
C LYS A 21 9.03 0.37 4.93
N ARG A 22 8.31 1.42 5.34
CA ARG A 22 8.50 2.09 6.63
C ARG A 22 8.16 1.17 7.81
N ILE A 23 7.04 0.44 7.72
CA ILE A 23 6.61 -0.54 8.73
C ILE A 23 7.69 -1.60 8.94
N ARG A 24 8.24 -2.19 7.88
CA ARG A 24 9.31 -3.20 7.99
C ARG A 24 10.57 -2.67 8.69
N GLU A 25 10.88 -1.39 8.52
CA GLU A 25 11.99 -0.75 9.24
C GLU A 25 11.66 -0.46 10.71
N MET A 26 10.40 -0.12 11.02
CA MET A 26 9.94 0.11 12.40
C MET A 26 9.85 -1.19 13.19
N GLU A 27 9.35 -2.28 12.60
CA GLU A 27 9.29 -3.61 13.24
C GLU A 27 10.66 -4.11 13.71
N LYS A 28 11.76 -3.65 13.09
CA LYS A 28 13.13 -3.97 13.52
C LYS A 28 13.61 -3.19 14.75
N LYS A 29 13.02 -2.02 15.00
CA LYS A 29 13.49 -1.03 15.98
C LYS A 29 12.59 -0.93 17.20
N GLU A 30 11.31 -1.19 17.02
CA GLU A 30 10.26 -0.95 18.00
C GLU A 30 9.44 -2.22 18.24
N SER A 31 8.99 -2.43 19.46
CA SER A 31 8.06 -3.52 19.80
C SER A 31 6.61 -3.15 19.44
N ILE A 32 6.34 -3.00 18.15
CA ILE A 32 5.00 -2.75 17.58
C ILE A 32 4.60 -3.92 16.70
N ASN A 33 3.38 -4.41 16.89
CA ASN A 33 2.79 -5.45 16.05
C ASN A 33 1.91 -4.83 14.96
N PHE A 34 2.30 -4.95 13.68
CA PHE A 34 1.48 -4.49 12.57
C PHE A 34 0.63 -5.62 12.00
N ILE A 35 -0.68 -5.46 12.04
CA ILE A 35 -1.64 -6.43 11.53
C ILE A 35 -2.06 -6.00 10.13
N TYR A 36 -1.57 -6.69 9.11
CA TYR A 36 -1.87 -6.40 7.70
C TYR A 36 -3.30 -6.80 7.34
N LYS A 37 -4.11 -5.82 6.93
CA LYS A 37 -5.52 -5.98 6.53
C LYS A 37 -5.65 -5.69 5.03
N PRO A 38 -5.69 -6.71 4.16
CA PRO A 38 -5.91 -6.48 2.74
C PRO A 38 -7.31 -5.89 2.50
N ILE A 39 -7.39 -4.84 1.66
CA ILE A 39 -8.64 -4.22 1.21
C ILE A 39 -8.65 -4.05 -0.31
N LEU A 40 -9.83 -3.79 -0.86
CA LEU A 40 -9.96 -3.37 -2.25
C LEU A 40 -10.21 -1.84 -2.32
N LEU A 41 -9.16 -1.07 -2.60
CA LEU A 41 -9.21 0.39 -2.61
C LEU A 41 -10.18 0.93 -3.68
N GLY A 42 -10.22 0.30 -4.86
CA GLY A 42 -11.21 0.65 -5.89
C GLY A 42 -12.66 0.47 -5.42
N GLY A 43 -12.92 -0.53 -4.57
CA GLY A 43 -14.22 -0.75 -3.94
C GLY A 43 -14.57 0.36 -2.96
N LEU A 44 -13.60 0.84 -2.18
CA LEU A 44 -13.80 1.96 -1.26
C LEU A 44 -14.10 3.27 -1.98
N HIS A 45 -13.40 3.56 -3.07
CA HIS A 45 -13.71 4.74 -3.90
C HIS A 45 -15.13 4.69 -4.45
N LYS A 46 -15.56 3.51 -4.94
CA LYS A 46 -16.94 3.31 -5.42
C LYS A 46 -17.96 3.52 -4.30
N LEU A 47 -17.72 2.95 -3.12
CA LEU A 47 -18.59 3.09 -1.96
C LEU A 47 -18.72 4.55 -1.51
N ALA A 48 -17.60 5.29 -1.53
CA ALA A 48 -17.56 6.71 -1.18
C ALA A 48 -18.09 7.64 -2.30
N GLY A 49 -18.40 7.12 -3.49
CA GLY A 49 -18.86 7.93 -4.61
C GLY A 49 -17.80 8.87 -5.18
N ILE A 50 -16.51 8.57 -5.02
CA ILE A 50 -15.41 9.43 -5.48
C ILE A 50 -14.66 8.83 -6.66
N THR A 51 -14.20 9.70 -7.56
CA THR A 51 -13.24 9.32 -8.61
C THR A 51 -11.86 9.14 -8.00
N ALA A 52 -11.26 7.97 -8.20
CA ALA A 52 -9.92 7.70 -7.69
C ALA A 52 -8.92 8.75 -8.22
N PRO A 53 -8.02 9.30 -7.38
CA PRO A 53 -7.02 10.27 -7.80
C PRO A 53 -6.14 9.80 -8.98
N ALA A 54 -5.94 8.49 -9.11
CA ALA A 54 -5.23 7.85 -10.21
C ALA A 54 -5.83 8.13 -11.60
N PHE A 55 -7.14 8.41 -11.68
CA PHE A 55 -7.84 8.70 -12.93
C PHE A 55 -7.93 10.21 -13.25
N ILE A 56 -7.45 11.07 -12.34
CA ILE A 56 -7.44 12.52 -12.54
C ILE A 56 -6.01 12.94 -12.91
N LYS A 57 -5.77 13.40 -14.15
CA LYS A 57 -4.42 13.63 -14.70
C LYS A 57 -3.49 14.46 -13.79
N SER A 58 -3.98 15.59 -13.26
CA SER A 58 -3.21 16.46 -12.37
C SER A 58 -2.86 15.77 -11.05
N LYS A 59 -3.82 15.07 -10.43
CA LYS A 59 -3.61 14.31 -9.19
C LYS A 59 -2.70 13.11 -9.40
N LYS A 60 -2.82 12.39 -10.53
CA LYS A 60 -1.91 11.29 -10.90
C LYS A 60 -0.45 11.76 -10.95
N LYS A 61 -0.19 12.88 -11.62
CA LYS A 61 1.16 13.48 -11.69
C LYS A 61 1.67 13.82 -10.29
N PHE A 62 0.82 14.44 -9.46
CA PHE A 62 1.19 14.79 -8.09
C PHE A 62 1.54 13.55 -7.25
N ILE A 63 0.72 12.50 -7.28
CA ILE A 63 0.96 11.25 -6.53
C ILE A 63 2.32 10.66 -6.89
N PHE A 64 2.67 10.64 -8.17
CA PHE A 64 3.98 10.15 -8.61
C PHE A 64 5.12 10.97 -8.01
N GLN A 65 5.05 12.30 -8.13
CA GLN A 65 6.08 13.21 -7.60
C GLN A 65 6.21 13.11 -6.08
N ASP A 66 5.08 13.06 -5.38
CA ASP A 66 5.02 12.96 -3.92
C ASP A 66 5.59 11.62 -3.43
N CYS A 67 5.19 10.50 -4.05
CA CYS A 67 5.74 9.19 -3.73
C CYS A 67 7.25 9.11 -4.00
N GLN A 68 7.73 9.69 -5.11
CA GLN A 68 9.16 9.74 -5.41
C GLN A 68 9.93 10.57 -4.38
N MET A 69 9.39 11.72 -3.97
CA MET A 69 9.99 12.59 -2.96
C MET A 69 10.10 11.88 -1.62
N ILE A 70 9.02 11.23 -1.16
CA ILE A 70 9.00 10.47 0.10
C ILE A 70 9.96 9.27 0.03
N ALA A 71 9.97 8.56 -1.11
CA ALA A 71 10.87 7.43 -1.31
C ALA A 71 12.34 7.85 -1.23
N ASN A 72 12.72 8.95 -1.87
CA ASN A 72 14.07 9.51 -1.79
C ASN A 72 14.43 9.89 -0.34
N LYS A 73 13.53 10.56 0.38
CA LYS A 73 13.72 10.95 1.78
C LYS A 73 14.03 9.77 2.70
N PHE A 74 13.42 8.61 2.44
CA PHE A 74 13.58 7.40 3.26
C PHE A 74 14.45 6.32 2.61
N ASN A 75 15.16 6.66 1.53
CA ASN A 75 16.00 5.73 0.77
C ASN A 75 15.27 4.42 0.37
N ILE A 76 14.00 4.54 -0.02
CA ILE A 76 13.18 3.43 -0.49
C ILE A 76 13.39 3.28 -1.99
N ASN A 77 13.74 2.08 -2.44
CA ASN A 77 13.75 1.75 -3.87
C ASN A 77 12.31 1.75 -4.42
N PHE A 78 11.88 2.88 -4.96
CA PHE A 78 10.57 3.09 -5.52
C PHE A 78 10.65 3.22 -7.04
N LYS A 79 9.95 2.33 -7.73
CA LYS A 79 9.74 2.40 -9.18
C LYS A 79 8.25 2.50 -9.44
N PHE A 80 7.83 3.59 -10.06
CA PHE A 80 6.43 3.74 -10.45
C PHE A 80 6.08 2.75 -11.56
N ASN A 81 4.90 2.14 -11.48
CA ASN A 81 4.45 1.16 -12.45
C ASN A 81 3.86 1.85 -13.68
N ASP A 82 4.42 1.58 -14.86
CA ASP A 82 3.95 2.16 -16.13
C ASP A 82 2.50 1.76 -16.46
N LYS A 83 2.03 0.62 -15.93
CA LYS A 83 0.65 0.12 -16.08
C LYS A 83 -0.30 0.66 -15.00
N PHE A 84 0.12 1.63 -14.19
CA PHE A 84 -0.72 2.16 -13.11
C PHE A 84 -1.91 3.00 -13.63
N PRO A 85 -3.11 2.83 -13.03
CA PRO A 85 -3.47 1.89 -11.96
C PRO A 85 -3.69 0.46 -12.46
N ILE A 86 -3.35 -0.54 -11.63
CA ILE A 86 -3.57 -1.97 -11.95
C ILE A 86 -4.85 -2.49 -11.30
N ASN A 87 -5.45 -3.53 -11.87
CA ASN A 87 -6.54 -4.26 -11.22
C ASN A 87 -5.96 -5.19 -10.13
N SER A 88 -6.06 -4.79 -8.87
CA SER A 88 -5.53 -5.55 -7.73
C SER A 88 -6.47 -6.64 -7.21
N LEU A 89 -7.69 -6.78 -7.74
CA LEU A 89 -8.74 -7.64 -7.16
C LEU A 89 -8.27 -9.08 -6.87
N ASN A 90 -7.69 -9.74 -7.87
CA ASN A 90 -7.25 -11.13 -7.73
C ASN A 90 -6.03 -11.24 -6.79
N LEU A 91 -5.14 -10.24 -6.80
CA LEU A 91 -4.01 -10.20 -5.87
C LEU A 91 -4.50 -10.06 -4.42
N MET A 92 -5.43 -9.14 -4.17
CA MET A 92 -5.99 -8.91 -2.83
C MET A 92 -6.77 -10.14 -2.33
N ARG A 93 -7.53 -10.81 -3.20
CA ARG A 93 -8.17 -12.10 -2.89
C ARG A 93 -7.14 -13.19 -2.59
N GLY A 94 -6.06 -13.26 -3.36
CA GLY A 94 -4.95 -14.19 -3.12
C GLY A 94 -4.37 -14.06 -1.70
N VAL A 95 -4.16 -12.83 -1.23
CA VAL A 95 -3.65 -12.55 0.13
C VAL A 95 -4.57 -13.06 1.25
N LEU A 96 -5.88 -13.16 0.99
CA LEU A 96 -6.84 -13.68 1.97
C LEU A 96 -6.76 -15.20 2.10
N VAL A 97 -6.42 -15.91 1.03
CA VAL A 97 -6.45 -17.38 0.96
C VAL A 97 -5.06 -18.02 1.02
N ILE A 98 -3.99 -17.25 0.79
CA ILE A 98 -2.62 -17.77 0.81
C ILE A 98 -2.27 -18.33 2.20
N ASN A 99 -1.53 -19.44 2.21
CA ASN A 99 -1.03 -20.05 3.45
C ASN A 99 -0.22 -19.02 4.26
N LYS A 100 -0.47 -18.97 5.57
CA LYS A 100 0.23 -18.10 6.53
C LYS A 100 1.75 -18.21 6.45
N GLU A 101 2.30 -19.40 6.20
CA GLU A 101 3.75 -19.62 6.09
C GLU A 101 4.35 -18.91 4.87
N LEU A 102 3.60 -18.83 3.76
CA LEU A 102 4.02 -18.13 2.55
C LEU A 102 3.79 -16.62 2.64
N LYS A 103 2.82 -16.19 3.46
CA LYS A 103 2.46 -14.78 3.62
C LYS A 103 3.53 -13.95 4.35
N ASN A 104 4.34 -14.60 5.19
CA ASN A 104 5.35 -13.97 6.04
C ASN A 104 6.78 -14.09 5.49
N LYS A 105 6.97 -14.77 4.35
CA LYS A 105 8.22 -14.77 3.59
C LYS A 105 8.32 -13.51 2.73
#